data_AF-A0A7X3VEX7-F1
#
_entry.id   AF-A0A7X3VEX7-F1
#
_cell.length_a   1.000
_cell.length_b   1.000
_cell.length_c   1.000
_cell.angle_alpha   90.00
_cell.angle_beta   90.00
_cell.angle_gamma   90.00
#
_symmetry.space_group_name_H-M   'P 1'
#
loop_
_entity.id
_entity.type
_entity.pdbx_description
1 polymer ?
#
loop_
_entity_poly.entity_id
_entity_poly.type
_entity_poly.pdbx_seq_one_letter_code
_entity_poly.pdbx_strand_id
1 'polypeptide(L)'
;MTSAVSKSPVQSIQAPHLLTDTDLTSGELQALIGLASRIKNAPRDYAASLTGRSIALLFEKPSLRTRLTFELAIQQLGGFTVFQDHRDGRIGERESVKDIARNLDRWVDAIVARTFKQETLEQLSQWSSVPVINALSGKYHPCQAIADFQTLTQHFGQLEGLKMAFVGDGNNVCHSLLLCAARLGVSLTVATPSEYGPDPDVVARACELARTSSATVELSFDPREAVSGVSAVYTDLWTSMGWEAETHQRRAAFA
;
A
#
# COMPACT_ATOMS: atom_id res chain seq x y z
N MET A 1 -19.65 36.10 5.25
CA MET A 1 -18.86 36.03 4.00
C MET A 1 -17.81 34.95 4.19
N THR A 2 -18.14 33.70 3.89
CA THR A 2 -17.17 32.60 3.84
C THR A 2 -16.37 32.76 2.57
N SER A 3 -15.13 33.25 2.70
CA SER A 3 -14.14 33.19 1.63
C SER A 3 -14.04 31.73 1.17
N ALA A 4 -14.48 31.45 -0.05
CA ALA A 4 -14.22 30.19 -0.71
C ALA A 4 -12.72 30.17 -1.00
N VAL A 5 -11.95 29.53 -0.12
CA VAL A 5 -10.56 29.21 -0.39
C VAL A 5 -10.55 28.40 -1.68
N SER A 6 -9.94 28.97 -2.72
CA SER A 6 -9.77 28.30 -4.01
C SER A 6 -8.98 27.03 -3.76
N LYS A 7 -9.66 25.87 -3.82
CA LYS A 7 -9.01 24.57 -3.64
C LYS A 7 -8.00 24.42 -4.77
N SER A 8 -6.72 24.28 -4.46
CA SER A 8 -5.74 23.88 -5.46
C SER A 8 -6.25 22.58 -6.11
N PRO A 9 -6.31 22.49 -7.45
CA PRO A 9 -6.87 21.33 -8.12
C PRO A 9 -6.14 20.07 -7.67
N VAL A 10 -6.91 19.02 -7.35
CA VAL A 10 -6.33 17.69 -7.14
C VAL A 10 -5.73 17.26 -8.46
N GLN A 11 -4.43 16.97 -8.47
CA GLN A 11 -3.75 16.46 -9.65
C GLN A 11 -4.38 15.12 -10.04
N SER A 12 -4.81 15.00 -11.30
CA SER A 12 -5.28 13.72 -11.83
C SER A 12 -4.09 12.76 -11.91
N ILE A 13 -4.27 11.56 -11.39
CA ILE A 13 -3.42 10.42 -11.69
C ILE A 13 -3.89 9.76 -12.99
N GLN A 14 -2.97 9.24 -13.78
CA GLN A 14 -3.23 8.49 -15.01
C GLN A 14 -3.50 7.00 -14.72
N ALA A 15 -3.01 6.50 -13.58
CA ALA A 15 -3.22 5.13 -13.16
C ALA A 15 -4.73 4.84 -12.95
N PRO A 16 -5.33 3.91 -13.71
CA PRO A 16 -6.75 3.57 -13.55
C PRO A 16 -7.02 2.75 -12.29
N HIS A 17 -6.01 2.05 -11.79
CA HIS A 17 -6.06 1.19 -10.60
C HIS A 17 -4.78 1.37 -9.77
N LEU A 18 -4.80 0.92 -8.53
CA LEU A 18 -3.64 0.81 -7.64
C LEU A 18 -3.54 -0.63 -7.12
N LEU A 19 -3.04 -1.53 -7.95
CA LEU A 19 -2.86 -2.95 -7.65
C LEU A 19 -1.46 -3.23 -7.10
N THR A 20 -0.47 -2.53 -7.63
CA THR A 20 0.95 -2.59 -7.23
C THR A 20 1.47 -1.20 -6.94
N ASP A 21 2.58 -1.12 -6.20
CA ASP A 21 3.25 0.15 -5.94
C ASP A 21 3.62 0.89 -7.23
N THR A 22 4.01 0.16 -8.28
CA THR A 22 4.52 0.69 -9.56
C THR A 22 3.45 1.15 -10.55
N ASP A 23 2.16 1.01 -10.22
CA ASP A 23 1.09 1.54 -11.07
C ASP A 23 1.10 3.08 -11.10
N LEU A 24 1.64 3.70 -10.04
CA LEU A 24 1.92 5.13 -9.99
C LEU A 24 3.33 5.44 -10.50
N THR A 25 3.45 6.51 -11.28
CA THR A 25 4.76 7.13 -11.54
C THR A 25 5.34 7.75 -10.26
N SER A 26 6.64 8.00 -10.22
CA SER A 26 7.28 8.66 -9.06
C SER A 26 6.66 10.05 -8.78
N GLY A 27 6.31 10.80 -9.82
CA GLY A 27 5.65 12.10 -9.69
C GLY A 27 4.24 12.00 -9.12
N GLU A 28 3.46 10.99 -9.54
CA GLU A 28 2.11 10.75 -8.99
C GLU A 28 2.16 10.28 -7.53
N LEU A 29 3.14 9.43 -7.18
CA LEU A 29 3.38 9.01 -5.80
C LEU A 29 3.69 10.22 -4.89
N GLN A 30 4.59 11.10 -5.32
CA GLN A 30 4.89 12.34 -4.61
C GLN A 30 3.67 13.27 -4.51
N ALA A 31 2.91 13.42 -5.59
CA ALA A 31 1.69 14.22 -5.61
C ALA A 31 0.62 13.67 -4.65
N LEU A 32 0.50 12.34 -4.54
CA LEU A 32 -0.42 11.65 -3.63
C LEU A 32 -0.03 11.87 -2.17
N ILE A 33 1.25 11.73 -1.82
CA ILE A 33 1.76 12.04 -0.46
C ILE A 33 1.51 13.52 -0.11
N GLY A 34 1.73 14.42 -1.08
CA GLY A 34 1.43 15.84 -0.95
C GLY A 34 -0.06 16.12 -0.73
N LEU A 35 -0.94 15.45 -1.48
CA LEU A 35 -2.38 15.53 -1.30
C LEU A 35 -2.82 15.03 0.07
N ALA A 36 -2.32 13.88 0.51
CA ALA A 36 -2.60 13.34 1.84
C ALA A 36 -2.23 14.33 2.94
N SER A 37 -1.11 15.04 2.78
CA SER A 37 -0.68 16.08 3.73
C SER A 37 -1.60 17.31 3.72
N ARG A 38 -2.09 17.74 2.55
CA ARG A 38 -3.08 18.83 2.45
C ARG A 38 -4.42 18.45 3.09
N ILE A 39 -4.92 17.25 2.83
CA ILE A 39 -6.18 16.75 3.43
C ILE A 39 -6.04 16.68 4.95
N LYS A 40 -4.92 16.15 5.46
CA LYS A 40 -4.65 16.09 6.91
C LYS A 40 -4.66 17.47 7.58
N ASN A 41 -4.11 18.49 6.92
CA ASN A 41 -4.02 19.85 7.44
C ASN A 41 -5.34 20.63 7.36
N ALA A 42 -6.17 20.36 6.34
CA ALA A 42 -7.41 21.07 6.10
C ALA A 42 -8.57 20.11 5.74
N PRO A 43 -8.96 19.18 6.64
CA PRO A 43 -9.92 18.12 6.30
C PRO A 43 -11.30 18.66 5.88
N ARG A 44 -11.71 19.80 6.44
CA ARG A 44 -12.98 20.47 6.11
C ARG A 44 -13.05 20.90 4.64
N ASP A 45 -11.91 21.23 4.03
CA ASP A 45 -11.86 21.65 2.64
C ASP A 45 -12.15 20.49 1.68
N TYR A 46 -12.03 19.24 2.15
CA TYR A 46 -12.25 18.04 1.36
C TYR A 46 -13.53 17.27 1.74
N ALA A 47 -14.31 17.79 2.70
CA ALA A 47 -15.40 17.04 3.32
C ALA A 47 -16.57 16.65 2.38
N ALA A 48 -16.62 17.25 1.19
CA ALA A 48 -17.62 16.96 0.16
C ALA A 48 -16.99 16.46 -1.15
N SER A 49 -15.70 16.10 -1.14
CA SER A 49 -14.96 15.71 -2.35
C SER A 49 -15.47 14.41 -2.98
N LEU A 50 -16.10 13.55 -2.19
CA LEU A 50 -16.69 12.27 -2.61
C LEU A 50 -18.20 12.22 -2.33
N THR A 51 -18.87 13.36 -2.22
CA THR A 51 -20.33 13.41 -2.01
C THR A 51 -21.07 12.60 -3.07
N GLY A 52 -21.91 11.67 -2.61
CA GLY A 52 -22.71 10.79 -3.47
C GLY A 52 -21.92 9.65 -4.11
N ARG A 53 -20.63 9.50 -3.79
CA ARG A 53 -19.80 8.37 -4.23
C ARG A 53 -19.85 7.23 -3.22
N SER A 54 -19.72 6.02 -3.74
CA SER A 54 -19.75 4.79 -2.97
C SER A 54 -18.56 3.90 -3.30
N ILE A 55 -18.01 3.20 -2.31
CA ILE A 55 -16.97 2.20 -2.58
C ILE A 55 -17.32 0.85 -1.95
N ALA A 56 -16.95 -0.22 -2.63
CA ALA A 56 -17.02 -1.58 -2.09
C ALA A 56 -15.72 -1.94 -1.37
N LEU A 57 -15.83 -2.50 -0.16
CA LEU A 57 -14.70 -3.00 0.63
C LEU A 57 -14.78 -4.53 0.69
N LEU A 58 -13.94 -5.24 -0.07
CA LEU A 58 -13.91 -6.71 -0.12
C LEU A 58 -12.76 -7.25 0.73
N PHE A 59 -13.05 -8.02 1.78
CA PHE A 59 -12.03 -8.44 2.76
C PHE A 59 -12.03 -9.96 2.98
N GLU A 60 -10.98 -10.63 2.50
CA GLU A 60 -10.71 -12.06 2.80
C GLU A 60 -9.91 -12.25 4.10
N LYS A 61 -9.28 -11.19 4.60
CA LYS A 61 -8.40 -11.20 5.79
C LYS A 61 -8.88 -10.18 6.81
N PRO A 62 -8.83 -10.48 8.12
CA PRO A 62 -9.19 -9.51 9.14
C PRO A 62 -8.28 -8.27 9.07
N SER A 63 -8.84 -7.11 9.36
CA SER A 63 -8.10 -5.86 9.49
C SER A 63 -8.87 -4.85 10.32
N LEU A 64 -8.25 -4.34 11.38
CA LEU A 64 -8.76 -3.18 12.11
C LEU A 64 -8.42 -1.89 11.35
N ARG A 65 -7.12 -1.62 11.17
CA ARG A 65 -6.60 -0.37 10.61
C ARG A 65 -7.17 -0.09 9.22
N THR A 66 -6.93 -0.99 8.27
CA THR A 66 -7.33 -0.79 6.87
C THR A 66 -8.84 -0.58 6.73
N ARG A 67 -9.65 -1.45 7.36
CA ARG A 67 -11.11 -1.33 7.29
C ARG A 67 -11.57 0.01 7.88
N LEU A 68 -11.18 0.28 9.13
CA LEU A 68 -11.63 1.47 9.85
C LEU A 68 -11.20 2.76 9.14
N THR A 69 -9.96 2.83 8.62
CA THR A 69 -9.47 4.03 7.95
C THR A 69 -10.13 4.24 6.58
N PHE A 70 -10.44 3.19 5.82
CA PHE A 70 -11.19 3.35 4.57
C PHE A 70 -12.63 3.80 4.84
N GLU A 71 -13.33 3.16 5.78
CA GLU A 71 -14.69 3.55 6.16
C GLU A 71 -14.74 5.02 6.61
N LEU A 72 -13.87 5.41 7.55
CA LEU A 72 -13.82 6.78 8.06
C LEU A 72 -13.40 7.80 7.00
N ALA A 73 -12.38 7.51 6.18
CA ALA A 73 -11.91 8.45 5.17
C ALA A 73 -13.02 8.76 4.14
N ILE A 74 -13.72 7.74 3.66
CA ILE A 74 -14.81 7.94 2.69
C ILE A 74 -15.97 8.71 3.31
N GLN A 75 -16.37 8.38 4.54
CA GLN A 75 -17.41 9.14 5.26
C GLN A 75 -17.00 10.59 5.49
N GLN A 76 -15.75 10.84 5.89
CA GLN A 76 -15.22 12.19 6.10
C GLN A 76 -15.16 13.01 4.82
N LEU A 77 -15.06 12.37 3.65
CA LEU A 77 -15.08 13.00 2.32
C LEU A 77 -16.51 13.10 1.73
N GLY A 78 -17.55 12.69 2.46
CA GLY A 78 -18.96 12.80 2.07
C GLY A 78 -19.51 11.60 1.28
N GLY A 79 -18.71 10.56 1.10
CA GLY A 79 -19.14 9.30 0.46
C GLY A 79 -19.63 8.27 1.46
N PHE A 80 -19.88 7.06 0.98
CA PHE A 80 -20.20 5.91 1.83
C PHE A 80 -19.52 4.62 1.37
N THR A 81 -19.41 3.66 2.28
CA THR A 81 -18.75 2.37 2.04
C THR A 81 -19.73 1.22 2.20
N VAL A 82 -19.60 0.19 1.37
CA VAL A 82 -20.29 -1.08 1.51
C VAL A 82 -19.26 -2.16 1.82
N PHE A 83 -19.31 -2.69 3.04
CA PHE A 83 -18.38 -3.72 3.49
C PHE A 83 -18.90 -5.12 3.14
N GLN A 84 -18.05 -5.93 2.52
CA GLN A 84 -18.30 -7.32 2.20
C GLN A 84 -17.24 -8.21 2.84
N ASP A 85 -17.71 -9.08 3.73
CA ASP A 85 -16.88 -9.99 4.49
C ASP A 85 -16.73 -11.32 3.75
N HIS A 86 -15.50 -11.64 3.36
CA HIS A 86 -15.11 -12.87 2.68
C HIS A 86 -14.18 -13.73 3.55
N ARG A 87 -14.31 -13.65 4.88
CA ARG A 87 -13.49 -14.48 5.78
C ARG A 87 -13.87 -15.97 5.74
N ASP A 88 -15.15 -16.28 5.54
CA ASP A 88 -15.67 -17.65 5.53
C ASP A 88 -15.68 -18.29 4.11
N GLY A 89 -15.09 -17.63 3.13
CA GLY A 89 -14.97 -18.13 1.76
C GLY A 89 -14.28 -17.12 0.85
N ARG A 90 -13.48 -17.58 -0.10
CA ARG A 90 -12.67 -16.69 -0.94
C ARG A 90 -13.51 -15.97 -1.99
N ILE A 91 -13.04 -14.79 -2.37
CA ILE A 91 -13.52 -14.09 -3.55
C ILE A 91 -13.22 -14.98 -4.76
N GLY A 92 -14.24 -15.32 -5.53
CA GLY A 92 -14.11 -16.25 -6.65
C GLY A 92 -14.59 -17.68 -6.38
N GLU A 93 -14.83 -18.09 -5.12
CA GLU A 93 -15.23 -19.48 -4.80
C GLU A 93 -16.72 -19.74 -5.03
N ARG A 94 -17.60 -18.86 -4.53
CA ARG A 94 -19.06 -19.00 -4.70
C ARG A 94 -19.58 -18.37 -5.99
N GLU A 95 -18.96 -17.27 -6.38
CA GLU A 95 -19.25 -16.51 -7.60
C GLU A 95 -17.92 -16.12 -8.23
N SER A 96 -17.82 -16.16 -9.56
CA SER A 96 -16.57 -15.90 -10.26
C SER A 96 -16.09 -14.46 -10.03
N VAL A 97 -14.77 -14.24 -9.96
CA VAL A 97 -14.22 -12.88 -9.78
C VAL A 97 -14.70 -11.93 -10.89
N LYS A 98 -14.86 -12.46 -12.11
CA LYS A 98 -15.40 -11.74 -13.26
C LYS A 98 -16.83 -11.25 -13.04
N ASP A 99 -17.71 -12.09 -12.50
CA ASP A 99 -19.10 -11.72 -12.27
C ASP A 99 -19.23 -10.74 -11.11
N ILE A 100 -18.45 -10.95 -10.03
CA ILE A 100 -18.34 -9.99 -8.92
C ILE A 100 -17.90 -8.62 -9.44
N ALA A 101 -16.81 -8.56 -10.21
CA ALA A 101 -16.26 -7.32 -10.75
C ALA A 101 -17.28 -6.56 -11.62
N ARG A 102 -17.97 -7.27 -12.54
CA ARG A 102 -18.96 -6.68 -13.44
C ARG A 102 -20.20 -6.16 -12.73
N ASN A 103 -20.64 -6.85 -11.67
CA ASN A 103 -21.74 -6.37 -10.86
C ASN A 103 -21.35 -5.11 -10.08
N LEU A 104 -20.21 -5.15 -9.38
CA LEU A 104 -19.70 -3.99 -8.62
C LEU A 104 -19.46 -2.77 -9.50
N ASP A 105 -18.93 -2.96 -10.71
CA ASP A 105 -18.73 -1.92 -11.71
C ASP A 105 -20.01 -1.13 -12.06
N ARG A 106 -21.20 -1.71 -11.84
CA ARG A 106 -22.49 -1.06 -12.08
C ARG A 106 -23.04 -0.34 -10.85
N TRP A 107 -22.52 -0.65 -9.66
CA TRP A 107 -23.14 -0.26 -8.39
C TRP A 107 -22.30 0.69 -7.55
N VAL A 108 -20.97 0.64 -7.67
CA VAL A 108 -20.05 1.45 -6.88
C VAL A 108 -19.12 2.27 -7.75
N ASP A 109 -18.47 3.27 -7.16
CA ASP A 109 -17.52 4.17 -7.82
C ASP A 109 -16.05 3.72 -7.67
N ALA A 110 -15.76 2.78 -6.77
CA ALA A 110 -14.46 2.10 -6.66
C ALA A 110 -14.55 0.80 -5.86
N ILE A 111 -13.58 -0.09 -6.06
CA ILE A 111 -13.43 -1.35 -5.34
C ILE A 111 -12.12 -1.30 -4.55
N VAL A 112 -12.18 -1.56 -3.25
CA VAL A 112 -11.01 -1.75 -2.40
C VAL A 112 -11.00 -3.20 -1.95
N ALA A 113 -9.92 -3.93 -2.24
CA ALA A 113 -9.85 -5.35 -1.93
C ALA A 113 -8.61 -5.67 -1.09
N ARG A 114 -8.83 -6.46 -0.04
CA ARG A 114 -7.80 -7.09 0.80
C ARG A 114 -7.90 -8.59 0.61
N THR A 115 -6.96 -9.15 -0.15
CA THR A 115 -7.03 -10.52 -0.66
C THR A 115 -5.81 -11.34 -0.25
N PHE A 116 -5.87 -12.66 -0.46
CA PHE A 116 -4.69 -13.51 -0.36
C PHE A 116 -3.82 -13.43 -1.62
N LYS A 117 -4.44 -13.46 -2.81
CA LYS A 117 -3.72 -13.52 -4.09
C LYS A 117 -3.73 -12.16 -4.79
N GLN A 118 -2.57 -11.77 -5.33
CA GLN A 118 -2.47 -10.61 -6.22
C GLN A 118 -3.35 -10.78 -7.47
N GLU A 119 -3.44 -12.00 -8.00
CA GLU A 119 -4.24 -12.28 -9.19
C GLU A 119 -5.73 -11.99 -9.01
N THR A 120 -6.28 -12.10 -7.78
CA THR A 120 -7.66 -11.67 -7.52
C THR A 120 -7.85 -10.18 -7.84
N LEU A 121 -6.88 -9.33 -7.51
CA LEU A 121 -6.92 -7.90 -7.82
C LEU A 121 -6.80 -7.64 -9.32
N GLU A 122 -5.90 -8.37 -10.00
CA GLU A 122 -5.71 -8.27 -11.46
C GLU A 122 -6.98 -8.65 -12.21
N GLN A 123 -7.66 -9.74 -11.81
CA GLN A 123 -8.94 -10.13 -12.36
C GLN A 123 -10.04 -9.11 -12.07
N LEU A 124 -10.11 -8.55 -10.85
CA LEU A 124 -11.07 -7.49 -10.53
C LEU A 124 -10.87 -6.28 -11.47
N SER A 125 -9.63 -5.82 -11.67
CA SER A 125 -9.34 -4.70 -12.58
C SER A 125 -9.58 -5.02 -14.05
N GLN A 126 -9.39 -6.27 -14.47
CA GLN A 126 -9.62 -6.67 -15.86
C GLN A 126 -11.10 -6.56 -16.25
N TRP A 127 -12.00 -6.82 -15.29
CA TRP A 127 -13.44 -6.93 -15.53
C TRP A 127 -14.25 -5.74 -14.98
N SER A 128 -13.59 -4.74 -14.40
CA SER A 128 -14.20 -3.53 -13.84
C SER A 128 -13.58 -2.28 -14.44
N SER A 129 -14.41 -1.32 -14.84
CA SER A 129 -14.00 0.01 -15.31
C SER A 129 -13.80 1.00 -14.17
N VAL A 130 -14.34 0.72 -12.98
CA VAL A 130 -14.08 1.56 -11.80
C VAL A 130 -12.72 1.25 -11.17
N PRO A 131 -12.09 2.21 -10.46
CA PRO A 131 -10.79 1.99 -9.84
C PRO A 131 -10.80 0.81 -8.88
N VAL A 132 -9.71 0.02 -8.91
CA VAL A 132 -9.48 -1.11 -8.01
C VAL A 132 -8.25 -0.79 -7.18
N ILE A 133 -8.36 -0.87 -5.87
CA ILE A 133 -7.32 -0.48 -4.91
C ILE A 133 -6.93 -1.70 -4.07
N ASN A 134 -5.64 -2.04 -4.11
CA ASN A 134 -5.03 -3.08 -3.30
C ASN A 134 -4.80 -2.59 -1.87
N ALA A 135 -5.63 -3.08 -0.96
CA ALA A 135 -5.56 -2.79 0.46
C ALA A 135 -4.70 -3.80 1.26
N LEU A 136 -4.25 -4.86 0.60
CA LEU A 136 -3.19 -5.81 0.94
C LEU A 136 -3.43 -7.08 0.10
N SER A 137 -2.38 -7.60 -0.52
CA SER A 137 -2.33 -8.93 -1.13
C SER A 137 -1.19 -9.74 -0.53
N GLY A 138 -1.04 -11.01 -0.92
CA GLY A 138 0.12 -11.81 -0.57
C GLY A 138 1.44 -11.22 -1.08
N LYS A 139 1.40 -10.39 -2.14
CA LYS A 139 2.61 -9.86 -2.78
C LYS A 139 2.91 -8.40 -2.44
N TYR A 140 1.89 -7.55 -2.29
CA TYR A 140 2.08 -6.09 -2.10
C TYR A 140 1.12 -5.51 -1.06
N HIS A 141 1.52 -4.40 -0.45
CA HIS A 141 0.69 -3.56 0.42
C HIS A 141 0.93 -2.06 0.16
N PRO A 142 0.58 -1.53 -1.02
CA PRO A 142 0.99 -0.19 -1.45
C PRO A 142 0.43 0.93 -0.55
N CYS A 143 -0.81 0.81 -0.07
CA CYS A 143 -1.40 1.81 0.83
C CYS A 143 -0.63 1.96 2.15
N GLN A 144 -0.02 0.89 2.66
CA GLN A 144 0.79 0.94 3.88
C GLN A 144 2.07 1.74 3.61
N ALA A 145 2.84 1.37 2.58
CA ALA A 145 4.07 2.06 2.23
C ALA A 145 3.85 3.56 1.96
N ILE A 146 2.78 3.93 1.26
CA ILE A 146 2.43 5.35 1.02
C ILE A 146 2.23 6.11 2.34
N ALA A 147 1.53 5.52 3.31
CA ALA A 147 1.34 6.12 4.64
C ALA A 147 2.65 6.21 5.43
N ASP A 148 3.53 5.22 5.29
CA ASP A 148 4.84 5.20 5.93
C ASP A 148 5.73 6.33 5.39
N PHE A 149 5.79 6.53 4.07
CA PHE A 149 6.55 7.63 3.47
C PHE A 149 5.93 9.00 3.72
N GLN A 150 4.60 9.10 3.88
CA GLN A 150 3.99 10.32 4.40
C GLN A 150 4.49 10.63 5.82
N THR A 151 4.62 9.61 6.67
CA THR A 151 5.09 9.76 8.05
C THR A 151 6.55 10.19 8.08
N LEU A 152 7.42 9.56 7.28
CA LEU A 152 8.81 9.96 7.14
C LEU A 152 8.95 11.40 6.61
N THR A 153 8.12 11.79 5.64
CA THR A 153 8.08 13.17 5.13
C THR A 153 7.72 14.16 6.24
N GLN A 154 6.76 13.83 7.10
CA GLN A 154 6.36 14.67 8.24
C GLN A 154 7.45 14.80 9.30
N HIS A 155 8.25 13.74 9.49
CA HIS A 155 9.29 13.72 10.52
C HIS A 155 10.59 14.39 10.06
N PHE A 156 11.03 14.12 8.83
CA PHE A 156 12.33 14.57 8.30
C PHE A 156 12.23 15.76 7.33
N GLY A 157 11.03 16.15 6.92
CA GLY A 157 10.78 17.24 5.97
C GLY A 157 11.03 16.86 4.50
N GLN A 158 12.05 16.06 4.21
CA GLN A 158 12.34 15.53 2.88
C GLN A 158 12.71 14.05 2.95
N LEU A 159 12.40 13.31 1.89
CA LEU A 159 12.71 11.87 1.77
C LEU A 159 14.03 11.60 1.06
N GLU A 160 14.38 12.43 0.09
CA GLU A 160 15.54 12.18 -0.75
C GLU A 160 16.84 12.15 0.08
N GLY A 161 17.64 11.10 -0.12
CA GLY A 161 18.90 10.87 0.60
C GLY A 161 18.74 10.26 1.99
N LEU A 162 17.52 10.01 2.48
CA LEU A 162 17.31 9.28 3.73
C LEU A 162 17.76 7.82 3.58
N LYS A 163 18.22 7.25 4.69
CA LYS A 163 18.55 5.83 4.80
C LYS A 163 17.54 5.16 5.73
N MET A 164 17.01 4.02 5.32
CA MET A 164 16.07 3.22 6.08
C MET A 164 16.57 1.77 6.13
N ALA A 165 16.33 1.09 7.24
CA ALA A 165 16.51 -0.35 7.36
C ALA A 165 15.15 -1.03 7.50
N PHE A 166 14.94 -2.14 6.79
CA PHE A 166 13.88 -3.09 7.11
C PHE A 166 14.51 -4.34 7.72
N VAL A 167 14.07 -4.75 8.90
CA VAL A 167 14.56 -5.96 9.58
C VAL A 167 13.39 -6.91 9.80
N GLY A 168 13.39 -8.07 9.14
CA GLY A 168 12.32 -9.04 9.29
C GLY A 168 12.10 -9.89 8.04
N ASP A 169 10.84 -10.29 7.84
CA ASP A 169 10.42 -11.12 6.71
C ASP A 169 10.34 -10.32 5.42
N GLY A 170 10.88 -10.85 4.32
CA GLY A 170 10.77 -10.31 2.96
C GLY A 170 9.36 -10.41 2.38
N ASN A 171 8.38 -9.92 3.12
CA ASN A 171 6.95 -10.06 2.85
C ASN A 171 6.42 -8.91 1.97
N ASN A 172 5.09 -8.86 1.83
CA ASN A 172 4.38 -7.83 1.09
C ASN A 172 4.64 -6.38 1.55
N VAL A 173 4.88 -6.15 2.84
CA VAL A 173 5.26 -4.82 3.36
C VAL A 173 6.68 -4.49 2.93
N CYS A 174 7.63 -5.42 3.07
CA CYS A 174 9.00 -5.26 2.59
C CYS A 174 9.03 -4.94 1.08
N HIS A 175 8.26 -5.66 0.27
CA HIS A 175 8.14 -5.42 -1.16
C HIS A 175 7.65 -4.00 -1.49
N SER A 176 6.57 -3.55 -0.85
CA SER A 176 6.04 -2.21 -1.09
C SER A 176 6.97 -1.10 -0.60
N LEU A 177 7.66 -1.30 0.52
CA LEU A 177 8.70 -0.39 1.00
C LEU A 177 9.87 -0.28 0.03
N LEU A 178 10.36 -1.39 -0.52
CA LEU A 178 11.42 -1.40 -1.56
C LEU A 178 11.04 -0.57 -2.78
N LEU A 179 9.85 -0.82 -3.34
CA LEU A 179 9.38 -0.15 -4.56
C LEU A 179 9.10 1.33 -4.34
N CYS A 180 8.57 1.72 -3.18
CA CYS A 180 8.34 3.12 -2.85
C CYS A 180 9.64 3.86 -2.48
N ALA A 181 10.52 3.27 -1.67
CA ALA A 181 11.80 3.85 -1.26
C ALA A 181 12.65 4.21 -2.49
N ALA A 182 12.82 3.25 -3.40
CA ALA A 182 13.60 3.43 -4.62
C ALA A 182 13.12 4.60 -5.48
N ARG A 183 11.80 4.83 -5.55
CA ARG A 183 11.21 5.93 -6.33
C ARG A 183 11.23 7.28 -5.62
N LEU A 184 11.29 7.27 -4.29
CA LEU A 184 11.28 8.47 -3.44
C LEU A 184 12.70 8.92 -3.06
N GLY A 185 13.74 8.26 -3.57
CA GLY A 185 15.13 8.60 -3.29
C GLY A 185 15.59 8.21 -1.88
N VAL A 186 14.91 7.23 -1.26
CA VAL A 186 15.27 6.69 0.06
C VAL A 186 16.09 5.43 -0.14
N SER A 187 17.32 5.39 0.38
CA SER A 187 18.11 4.18 0.42
C SER A 187 17.51 3.18 1.43
N LEU A 188 17.29 1.94 1.01
CA LEU A 188 16.73 0.89 1.84
C LEU A 188 17.66 -0.33 1.89
N THR A 189 18.11 -0.68 3.09
CA THR A 189 18.79 -1.94 3.38
C THR A 189 17.82 -2.91 4.04
N VAL A 190 17.65 -4.09 3.47
CA VAL A 190 16.76 -5.14 4.00
C VAL A 190 17.60 -6.24 4.65
N ALA A 191 17.40 -6.46 5.94
CA ALA A 191 17.97 -7.59 6.67
C ALA A 191 16.93 -8.68 6.88
N THR A 192 17.18 -9.85 6.28
CA THR A 192 16.38 -11.05 6.44
C THR A 192 17.30 -12.25 6.72
N PRO A 193 16.83 -13.32 7.38
CA PRO A 193 17.49 -14.61 7.27
C PRO A 193 17.49 -15.08 5.80
N SER A 194 18.44 -15.94 5.43
CA SER A 194 18.71 -16.28 4.02
C SER A 194 17.53 -16.87 3.26
N GLU A 195 16.63 -17.60 3.94
CA GLU A 195 15.47 -18.25 3.30
C GLU A 195 14.20 -17.38 3.29
N TYR A 196 14.24 -16.19 3.92
CA TYR A 196 13.10 -15.29 4.05
C TYR A 196 13.34 -13.94 3.38
N GLY A 197 14.23 -13.91 2.37
CA GLY A 197 14.48 -12.72 1.56
C GLY A 197 13.27 -12.32 0.72
N PRO A 198 13.19 -11.04 0.30
CA PRO A 198 12.15 -10.57 -0.60
C PRO A 198 12.22 -11.26 -1.97
N ASP A 199 11.09 -11.28 -2.67
CA ASP A 199 10.98 -11.78 -4.04
C ASP A 199 12.06 -11.13 -4.94
N PRO A 200 12.94 -11.93 -5.58
CA PRO A 200 14.00 -11.41 -6.44
C PRO A 200 13.52 -10.49 -7.56
N ASP A 201 12.32 -10.72 -8.11
CA ASP A 201 11.77 -9.86 -9.16
C ASP A 201 11.42 -8.46 -8.62
N VAL A 202 10.94 -8.39 -7.37
CA VAL A 202 10.66 -7.13 -6.68
C VAL A 202 11.96 -6.39 -6.40
N VAL A 203 13.00 -7.09 -5.94
CA VAL A 203 14.33 -6.51 -5.71
C VAL A 203 14.92 -5.97 -7.01
N ALA A 204 14.88 -6.76 -8.09
CA ALA A 204 15.38 -6.34 -9.39
C ALA A 204 14.66 -5.07 -9.88
N ARG A 205 13.34 -5.02 -9.71
CA ARG A 205 12.54 -3.85 -10.06
C ARG A 205 12.87 -2.64 -9.19
N ALA A 206 13.04 -2.81 -7.88
CA ALA A 206 13.45 -1.73 -6.98
C ALA A 206 14.83 -1.18 -7.36
N CYS A 207 15.79 -2.06 -7.65
CA CYS A 207 17.12 -1.68 -8.15
C CYS A 207 17.04 -0.90 -9.47
N GLU A 208 16.16 -1.29 -10.39
CA GLU A 208 15.95 -0.55 -11.64
C GLU A 208 15.41 0.86 -11.39
N LEU A 209 14.39 0.98 -10.53
CA LEU A 209 13.80 2.27 -10.14
C LEU A 209 14.81 3.16 -9.42
N ALA A 210 15.72 2.58 -8.62
CA ALA A 210 16.76 3.30 -7.92
C ALA A 210 17.80 3.93 -8.87
N ARG A 211 17.98 3.42 -10.10
CA ARG A 211 18.92 4.00 -11.07
C ARG A 211 18.54 5.40 -11.54
N THR A 212 17.27 5.77 -11.42
CA THR A 212 16.75 7.08 -11.81
C THR A 212 16.47 7.98 -10.61
N SER A 213 16.90 7.57 -9.41
CA SER A 213 16.84 8.34 -8.18
C SER A 213 18.20 8.33 -7.46
N SER A 214 18.27 8.95 -6.29
CA SER A 214 19.44 8.91 -5.40
C SER A 214 19.43 7.74 -4.40
N ALA A 215 18.46 6.83 -4.52
CA ALA A 215 18.32 5.67 -3.63
C ALA A 215 19.32 4.56 -3.94
N THR A 216 19.60 3.74 -2.93
CA THR A 216 20.24 2.43 -3.06
C THR A 216 19.34 1.34 -2.47
N VAL A 217 19.43 0.14 -3.01
CA VAL A 217 18.73 -1.05 -2.51
C VAL A 217 19.78 -2.09 -2.17
N GLU A 218 19.81 -2.50 -0.91
CA GLU A 218 20.81 -3.46 -0.40
C GLU A 218 20.11 -4.57 0.38
N LEU A 219 20.64 -5.78 0.27
CA LEU A 219 20.22 -6.93 1.07
C LEU A 219 21.38 -7.30 2.01
N SER A 220 21.07 -7.56 3.27
CA SER A 220 22.01 -8.06 4.26
C SER A 220 21.41 -9.24 5.01
N PHE A 221 22.27 -10.07 5.60
CA PHE A 221 21.89 -11.12 6.53
C PHE A 221 22.18 -10.74 7.99
N ASP A 222 22.82 -9.58 8.22
CA ASP A 222 23.11 -9.06 9.55
C ASP A 222 22.23 -7.84 9.86
N PRO A 223 21.28 -7.95 10.80
CA PRO A 223 20.45 -6.82 11.20
C PRO A 223 21.26 -5.67 11.81
N ARG A 224 22.43 -5.92 12.41
CA ARG A 224 23.29 -4.88 12.99
C ARG A 224 23.94 -4.03 11.91
N GLU A 225 24.36 -4.65 10.83
CA GLU A 225 24.88 -3.95 9.65
C GLU A 225 23.78 -3.08 9.04
N ALA A 226 22.60 -3.67 8.82
CA ALA A 226 21.49 -2.97 8.16
C ALA A 226 21.01 -1.73 8.91
N VAL A 227 20.97 -1.74 10.24
CA VAL A 227 20.51 -0.58 11.04
C VAL A 227 21.60 0.46 11.31
N SER A 228 22.83 0.24 10.86
CA SER A 228 23.94 1.14 11.15
C SER A 228 23.80 2.46 10.38
N GLY A 229 23.67 3.57 11.11
CA GLY A 229 23.64 4.92 10.53
C GLY A 229 22.39 5.24 9.70
N VAL A 230 21.28 4.50 9.89
CA VAL A 230 20.00 4.78 9.22
C VAL A 230 19.16 5.80 9.98
N SER A 231 18.30 6.50 9.26
CA SER A 231 17.34 7.46 9.81
C SER A 231 16.11 6.79 10.42
N ALA A 232 15.72 5.63 9.89
CA ALA A 232 14.55 4.88 10.35
C ALA A 232 14.79 3.37 10.28
N VAL A 233 14.24 2.65 11.25
CA VAL A 233 14.19 1.18 11.28
C VAL A 233 12.73 0.76 11.22
N TYR A 234 12.41 -0.13 10.29
CA TYR A 234 11.08 -0.70 10.10
C TYR A 234 11.13 -2.21 10.33
N THR A 235 10.08 -2.77 10.92
CA THR A 235 9.90 -4.22 11.05
C THR A 235 8.42 -4.57 10.92
N ASP A 236 8.13 -5.83 10.68
CA ASP A 236 6.78 -6.38 10.66
C ASP A 236 6.78 -7.77 11.32
N LEU A 237 5.58 -8.29 11.60
CA LEU A 237 5.41 -9.63 12.15
C LEU A 237 6.14 -10.66 11.28
N TRP A 238 6.99 -11.46 11.91
CA TRP A 238 7.73 -12.52 11.23
C TRP A 238 6.82 -13.59 10.64
N THR A 239 5.61 -13.76 11.17
CA THR A 239 4.59 -14.69 10.68
C THR A 239 3.41 -13.90 10.16
N SER A 240 3.35 -13.76 8.83
CA SER A 240 2.24 -13.11 8.14
C SER A 240 0.96 -13.93 8.23
N MET A 241 -0.21 -13.27 8.21
CA MET A 241 -1.51 -13.95 8.15
C MET A 241 -1.59 -14.91 6.95
N GLY A 242 -1.89 -16.18 7.20
CA GLY A 242 -1.86 -17.27 6.23
C GLY A 242 -0.67 -18.24 6.36
N TRP A 243 0.27 -17.97 7.27
CA TRP A 243 1.47 -18.79 7.54
C TRP A 243 1.51 -19.31 8.99
N GLU A 244 0.34 -19.46 9.63
CA GLU A 244 0.23 -19.82 11.05
C GLU A 244 0.92 -21.16 11.37
N ALA A 245 0.94 -22.09 10.41
CA ALA A 245 1.60 -23.39 10.54
C ALA A 245 3.13 -23.30 10.69
N GLU A 246 3.76 -22.23 10.22
CA GLU A 246 5.23 -22.07 10.24
C GLU A 246 5.74 -21.27 11.45
N THR A 247 4.85 -20.90 12.38
CA THR A 247 5.16 -19.98 13.48
C THR A 247 6.39 -20.38 14.28
N HIS A 248 6.54 -21.66 14.60
CA HIS A 248 7.68 -22.16 15.37
C HIS A 248 9.00 -22.11 14.60
N GLN A 249 9.00 -22.49 13.32
CA GLN A 249 10.20 -22.47 12.47
C GLN A 249 10.69 -21.05 12.25
N ARG A 250 9.77 -20.13 11.95
CA ARG A 250 10.08 -18.72 11.71
C ARG A 250 10.61 -18.06 12.99
N ARG A 251 9.99 -18.33 14.15
CA ARG A 251 10.51 -17.81 15.42
C ARG A 251 11.95 -18.21 15.70
N ALA A 252 12.40 -19.41 15.30
CA ALA A 252 13.78 -19.83 15.44
C ALA A 252 14.72 -19.13 14.43
N ALA A 253 14.25 -18.91 13.20
CA ALA A 253 15.04 -18.27 12.15
C ALA A 253 15.26 -16.76 12.38
N PHE A 254 14.35 -16.10 13.10
CA PHE A 254 14.39 -14.65 13.38
C PHE A 254 14.85 -14.30 14.81
N ALA A 255 15.25 -15.30 15.62
CA ALA A 255 15.68 -15.12 17.01
C ALA A 255 17.08 -14.51 17.17
#